data_AF-A0A920B8A8-F1
#
_entry.id   AF-A0A920B8A8-F1
#
_cell.length_a   1.000
_cell.length_b   1.000
_cell.length_c   1.000
_cell.angle_alpha   90.00
_cell.angle_beta   90.00
_cell.angle_gamma   90.00
#
_symmetry.space_group_name_H-M   'P 1'
#
loop_
_entity.id
_entity.type
_entity.pdbx_description
1 polymer ?
#
loop_
_entity_poly.entity_id
_entity_poly.type
_entity_poly.pdbx_seq_one_letter_code
_entity_poly.pdbx_strand_id
1 'polypeptide(L)'
;MPDGGSTGIGASVKRKEDYRFLVGEGNYTDDINRPNQTYTYMLRSSSAHAKFSIDTSKASKAKGVVKIFVGTDMEVGVFLVVGK
;
A
#
# COMPACT_ATOMS: atom_id res chain seq x y z
N MET A 1 -41.11 12.21 -26.20
CA MET A 1 -41.25 12.22 -24.73
C MET A 1 -40.35 13.34 -24.19
N PRO A 2 -40.90 14.29 -23.43
CA PRO A 2 -40.13 15.30 -22.69
C PRO A 2 -39.36 14.56 -21.58
N ASP A 3 -38.18 14.93 -21.12
CA ASP A 3 -37.40 16.15 -21.12
C ASP A 3 -35.89 15.78 -21.11
N GLY A 4 -35.01 16.68 -21.54
CA GLY A 4 -33.55 16.51 -21.41
C GLY A 4 -33.09 16.61 -19.96
N GLY A 5 -33.56 15.68 -19.11
CA GLY A 5 -33.33 15.65 -17.68
C GLY A 5 -31.85 15.49 -17.36
N SER A 6 -31.30 16.44 -16.62
CA SER A 6 -29.92 16.45 -16.10
C SER A 6 -29.63 15.35 -15.06
N THR A 7 -30.60 14.47 -14.79
CA THR A 7 -30.52 13.34 -13.85
C THR A 7 -31.47 12.21 -14.28
N GLY A 8 -31.06 10.94 -14.17
CA GLY A 8 -31.89 9.77 -14.47
C GLY A 8 -31.15 8.66 -15.22
N ILE A 9 -31.82 7.53 -15.51
CA ILE A 9 -31.26 6.43 -16.32
C ILE A 9 -31.13 6.92 -17.77
N GLY A 10 -29.91 6.89 -18.32
CA GLY A 10 -29.61 7.35 -19.68
C GLY A 10 -29.16 8.81 -19.79
N ALA A 11 -29.15 9.57 -18.70
CA ALA A 11 -28.64 10.95 -18.67
C ALA A 11 -27.10 10.99 -18.49
N SER A 12 -26.42 11.89 -19.21
CA SER A 12 -24.99 12.15 -19.02
C SER A 12 -24.76 13.10 -17.84
N VAL A 13 -24.86 12.58 -16.63
CA VAL A 13 -24.71 13.34 -15.38
C VAL A 13 -23.23 13.44 -15.02
N LYS A 14 -22.79 14.61 -14.52
CA LYS A 14 -21.46 14.76 -13.91
C LYS A 14 -21.32 13.84 -12.70
N ARG A 15 -20.12 13.29 -12.50
CA ARG A 15 -19.87 12.36 -11.39
C ARG A 15 -19.92 13.09 -10.05
N LYS A 16 -20.43 12.41 -9.03
CA LYS A 16 -20.48 12.96 -7.66
C LYS A 16 -19.09 12.96 -7.01
N GLU A 17 -18.26 12.01 -7.42
CA GLU A 17 -16.92 11.75 -6.92
C GLU A 17 -15.92 12.82 -7.35
N ASP A 18 -16.17 13.50 -8.49
CA ASP A 18 -15.28 14.52 -9.03
C ASP A 18 -15.01 15.63 -8.02
N TYR A 19 -16.01 16.04 -7.23
CA TYR A 19 -15.84 17.07 -6.23
C TYR A 19 -14.69 16.73 -5.26
N ARG A 20 -14.77 15.58 -4.56
CA ARG A 20 -13.76 15.20 -3.55
C ARG A 20 -12.39 14.95 -4.17
N PHE A 21 -12.33 14.42 -5.39
CA PHE A 21 -11.06 14.14 -6.05
C PHE A 21 -10.36 15.41 -6.54
N LEU A 22 -11.12 16.39 -7.04
CA LEU A 22 -10.56 17.64 -7.56
C LEU A 22 -10.04 18.57 -6.45
N VAL A 23 -10.61 18.50 -5.24
CA VAL A 23 -10.16 19.32 -4.10
C VAL A 23 -9.15 18.61 -3.20
N GLY A 24 -8.74 17.38 -3.53
CA GLY A 24 -7.80 16.61 -2.70
C GLY A 24 -8.40 16.03 -1.42
N GLU A 25 -9.73 16.01 -1.29
CA GLU A 25 -10.46 15.35 -0.21
C GLU A 25 -10.76 13.86 -0.52
N GLY A 26 -9.97 13.27 -1.42
CA GLY A 26 -9.89 11.82 -1.54
C GLY A 26 -9.38 11.20 -0.24
N ASN A 27 -9.75 9.95 0.00
CA ASN A 27 -9.19 9.18 1.11
C ASN A 27 -8.78 7.81 0.58
N TYR A 28 -7.50 7.70 0.25
CA TYR A 28 -6.85 6.50 -0.25
C TYR A 28 -6.12 5.79 0.88
N THR A 29 -5.63 4.58 0.61
CA THR A 29 -5.01 3.73 1.63
C THR A 29 -3.77 4.36 2.28
N ASP A 30 -3.01 5.17 1.53
CA ASP A 30 -1.79 5.83 2.01
C ASP A 30 -2.07 7.15 2.76
N ASP A 31 -3.29 7.69 2.64
CA ASP A 31 -3.72 8.89 3.38
C ASP A 31 -4.09 8.55 4.84
N ILE A 32 -4.24 7.25 5.15
CA ILE A 32 -4.60 6.76 6.47
C ILE A 32 -3.37 6.81 7.39
N ASN A 33 -3.45 7.65 8.42
CA ASN A 33 -2.43 7.73 9.48
C ASN A 33 -3.04 7.36 10.84
N ARG A 34 -2.55 6.28 11.45
CA ARG A 34 -2.98 5.84 12.79
C ARG A 34 -1.86 6.00 13.83
N PRO A 35 -2.20 6.24 15.12
CA PRO A 35 -1.22 6.23 16.19
C PRO A 35 -0.44 4.91 16.22
N ASN A 36 0.88 4.99 16.28
CA ASN A 36 1.81 3.86 16.28
C ASN A 36 1.77 2.97 15.02
N GLN A 37 1.26 3.47 13.89
CA GLN A 37 1.37 2.78 12.61
C GLN A 37 2.82 2.54 12.23
N THR A 38 3.10 1.35 11.72
CA THR A 38 4.41 0.96 11.20
C THR A 38 4.35 0.74 9.70
N TYR A 39 5.43 1.06 9.01
CA TYR A 39 5.56 0.89 7.57
C TYR A 39 6.27 -0.40 7.23
N THR A 40 5.92 -0.97 6.09
CA THR A 40 6.49 -2.22 5.62
C THR A 40 7.28 -1.98 4.33
N TYR A 41 8.46 -2.58 4.24
CA TYR A 41 9.22 -2.67 3.00
C TYR A 41 9.56 -4.12 2.65
N MET A 42 9.43 -4.49 1.38
CA MET A 42 9.81 -5.81 0.88
C MET A 42 11.16 -5.75 0.16
N LEU A 43 12.14 -6.50 0.66
CA LEU A 43 13.39 -6.72 -0.04
C LEU A 43 13.16 -7.71 -1.19
N ARG A 44 13.46 -7.30 -2.42
CA ARG A 44 13.24 -8.10 -3.64
C ARG A 44 14.56 -8.67 -4.16
N SER A 45 14.50 -9.84 -4.77
CA SER A 45 15.65 -10.46 -5.43
C SER A 45 16.10 -9.62 -6.63
N SER A 46 17.41 -9.42 -6.77
CA SER A 46 18.02 -8.85 -7.98
C SER A 46 18.15 -9.86 -9.13
N SER A 47 18.06 -11.15 -8.82
CA SER A 47 18.25 -12.25 -9.77
C SER A 47 16.92 -12.94 -10.03
N ALA A 48 16.64 -13.22 -11.30
CA ALA A 48 15.41 -13.92 -11.71
C ALA A 48 15.37 -15.37 -11.19
N HIS A 49 16.52 -16.04 -11.11
CA HIS A 49 16.64 -17.37 -10.54
C HIS A 49 18.01 -17.55 -9.86
N ALA A 50 18.01 -17.79 -8.55
CA ALA A 50 19.23 -18.03 -7.77
C ALA A 50 18.90 -18.75 -6.46
N LYS A 51 19.87 -19.50 -5.94
CA LYS A 51 19.91 -19.85 -4.51
C LYS A 51 20.58 -18.70 -3.77
N PHE A 52 20.00 -18.26 -2.67
CA PHE A 52 20.53 -17.14 -1.89
C PHE A 52 20.56 -17.48 -0.41
N SER A 53 21.42 -16.77 0.31
CA SER A 53 21.44 -16.69 1.76
C SER A 53 21.45 -15.21 2.13
N ILE A 54 20.92 -14.87 3.31
CA ILE A 54 20.71 -13.49 3.72
C ILE A 54 21.05 -13.33 5.20
N ASP A 55 21.78 -12.27 5.51
CA ASP A 55 22.12 -11.87 6.87
C ASP A 55 21.30 -10.64 7.26
N THR A 56 20.44 -10.80 8.27
CA THR A 56 19.57 -9.73 8.80
C THR A 56 20.18 -9.02 10.02
N SER A 57 21.37 -9.43 10.48
CA SER A 57 21.98 -8.97 11.75
C SER A 57 22.26 -7.46 11.80
N LYS A 58 22.59 -6.84 10.66
CA LYS A 58 22.83 -5.39 10.57
C LYS A 58 21.51 -4.63 10.51
N ALA A 59 20.56 -5.11 9.71
CA ALA A 59 19.27 -4.46 9.53
C ALA A 59 18.44 -4.48 10.81
N SER A 60 18.50 -5.57 11.59
CA SER A 60 17.77 -5.67 12.86
C SER A 60 18.24 -4.69 13.93
N LYS A 61 19.47 -4.16 13.81
CA LYS A 61 20.05 -3.15 14.72
C LYS A 61 19.84 -1.72 14.24
N ALA A 62 19.28 -1.51 13.04
CA ALA A 62 19.05 -0.18 12.52
C ALA A 62 17.95 0.54 13.30
N LYS A 63 18.13 1.84 13.56
CA LYS A 63 17.15 2.67 14.27
C LYS A 63 15.84 2.71 13.48
N GLY A 64 14.73 2.43 14.14
CA GLY A 64 13.39 2.45 13.54
C GLY A 64 12.91 1.09 13.04
N VAL A 65 13.78 0.08 12.94
CA VAL A 65 13.36 -1.29 12.60
C VAL A 65 12.68 -1.95 13.80
N VAL A 66 11.44 -2.39 13.61
CA VAL A 66 10.65 -3.10 14.61
C VAL A 66 10.85 -4.60 14.47
N LYS A 67 10.76 -5.13 13.24
CA LYS A 67 10.92 -6.57 12.98
C LYS A 67 11.32 -6.83 11.54
N ILE A 68 12.07 -7.90 11.32
CA ILE A 68 12.38 -8.45 10.00
C ILE A 68 11.78 -9.84 9.95
N PHE A 69 10.96 -10.11 8.94
CA PHE A 69 10.45 -11.43 8.65
C PHE A 69 11.24 -12.03 7.49
N VAL A 70 11.59 -13.30 7.65
CA VAL A 70 12.32 -14.09 6.65
C VAL A 70 11.51 -15.32 6.27
N GLY A 71 11.93 -16.02 5.20
CA GLY A 71 11.22 -17.22 4.73
C GLY A 71 11.14 -18.38 5.75
N THR A 72 11.91 -18.37 6.83
CA THR A 72 11.75 -19.34 7.94
C THR A 72 10.65 -18.94 8.92
N ASP A 73 10.23 -17.67 8.93
CA ASP A 73 9.16 -17.16 9.82
C ASP A 73 7.77 -17.32 9.19
N MET A 74 7.69 -17.68 7.91
CA MET A 74 6.46 -17.79 7.13
C MET A 74 6.52 -19.02 6.22
N GLU A 75 5.46 -19.85 6.20
CA GLU A 75 5.37 -21.00 5.28
C GLU A 75 5.48 -20.60 3.79
N VAL A 76 5.21 -19.32 3.49
CA VAL A 76 5.28 -18.73 2.16
C VAL A 76 6.35 -17.65 2.18
N GLY A 77 7.50 -17.91 1.54
CA GLY A 77 8.70 -17.08 1.66
C GLY A 77 8.51 -15.62 1.23
N VAL A 78 8.36 -14.72 2.20
CA VAL A 78 8.31 -13.27 1.99
C VAL A 78 9.28 -12.59 2.97
N PHE A 79 10.05 -11.63 2.46
CA PHE A 79 10.94 -10.80 3.27
C PHE A 79 10.30 -9.46 3.55
N LEU A 80 10.10 -9.15 4.83
CA LEU A 80 9.30 -8.00 5.26
C LEU A 80 10.01 -7.27 6.39
N VAL A 81 10.37 -6.00 6.16
CA VAL A 81 10.93 -5.12 7.19
C VAL A 81 9.82 -4.20 7.67
N VAL A 82 9.51 -4.27 8.96
CA VAL A 82 8.56 -3.37 9.61
C VAL A 82 9.36 -2.26 10.30
N GLY A 83 9.12 -1.02 9.91
CA GLY A 83 9.74 0.18 10.47
C GLY A 83 8.73 1.14 11.10
N LYS A 84 9.20 2.02 11.99
CA LYS A 84 8.47 3.23 12.41
C LYS A 84 8.76 4.39 11.49
#